data_AF-A0A0K1NM10-F1
#
_entry.id   AF-A0A0K1NM10-F1
#
_cell.length_a   1.000
_cell.length_b   1.000
_cell.length_c   1.000
_cell.angle_alpha   90.00
_cell.angle_beta   90.00
_cell.angle_gamma   90.00
#
_symmetry.space_group_name_H-M   'P 1'
#
loop_
_entity.id
_entity.type
_entity.pdbx_description
1 polymer ?
#
loop_
_entity_poly.entity_id
_entity_poly.type
_entity_poly.pdbx_seq_one_letter_code
_entity_poly.pdbx_strand_id
1 'polypeptide(L)'
;MTKVAIKNENITSFGGIYHIMDVFSKLGFEKLTESVLGRCGCSGKAFSHGSILGSLFFSCLCGGDCLEDINALTGQFRQRPATLLPCADTVGRGLKELAEENIVYKSETSGRSYRFNTAEKLNTLLLRMIRRMGLIKGSSVKCVDTFRIALTEELELFIK
;
A
#
# COMPACT_ATOMS: atom_id res chain seq x y z
N MET A 1 -8.10 16.44 -25.99
CA MET A 1 -8.17 16.28 -24.52
C MET A 1 -7.99 17.64 -23.89
N THR A 2 -8.98 18.13 -23.15
CA THR A 2 -8.93 19.44 -22.49
C THR A 2 -8.08 19.33 -21.23
N LYS A 3 -6.98 20.09 -21.16
CA LYS A 3 -6.09 20.14 -19.98
C LYS A 3 -6.84 20.86 -18.86
N VAL A 4 -7.50 20.10 -17.99
CA VAL A 4 -8.15 20.66 -16.79
C VAL A 4 -7.03 21.02 -15.81
N ALA A 5 -6.68 22.31 -15.76
CA ALA A 5 -5.81 22.83 -14.73
C ALA A 5 -6.66 23.09 -13.48
N ILE A 6 -6.38 22.37 -12.40
CA ILE A 6 -6.96 22.66 -11.08
C ILE A 6 -6.36 23.99 -10.63
N LYS A 7 -7.11 25.08 -10.81
CA LYS A 7 -6.74 26.40 -10.28
C LYS A 7 -7.56 26.62 -9.01
N ASN A 8 -6.88 26.68 -7.87
CA ASN A 8 -7.47 27.18 -6.64
C ASN A 8 -6.99 28.62 -6.44
N GLU A 9 -7.87 29.51 -6.00
CA GLU A 9 -7.51 30.90 -5.67
C GLU A 9 -6.55 30.98 -4.48
N ASN A 10 -6.59 29.96 -3.60
CA ASN A 10 -5.68 29.80 -2.49
C ASN A 10 -4.59 28.75 -2.80
N ILE A 11 -3.34 29.02 -2.39
CA ILE A 11 -2.26 28.02 -2.42
C ILE A 11 -2.69 26.86 -1.52
N THR A 12 -2.91 25.68 -2.11
CA THR A 12 -3.18 24.46 -1.33
C THR A 12 -1.85 23.86 -0.93
N SER A 13 -1.66 23.61 0.37
CA SER A 13 -0.48 22.90 0.89
C SER A 13 -0.36 21.47 0.33
N PHE A 14 -1.43 20.97 -0.28
CA PHE A 14 -1.60 19.61 -0.79
C PHE A 14 -1.42 19.49 -2.32
N GLY A 15 -0.96 20.54 -3.02
CA GLY A 15 -0.73 20.46 -4.47
C GLY A 15 0.21 19.31 -4.89
N GLY A 16 1.20 18.99 -4.05
CA GLY A 16 2.12 17.87 -4.27
C GLY A 16 1.44 16.50 -4.22
N ILE A 17 0.44 16.30 -3.35
CA ILE A 17 -0.23 14.99 -3.23
C ILE A 17 -1.03 14.68 -4.49
N TYR A 18 -1.63 15.66 -5.16
CA TYR A 18 -2.34 15.43 -6.42
C TYR A 18 -1.42 14.90 -7.52
N HIS A 19 -0.19 15.39 -7.58
CA HIS A 19 0.82 14.86 -8.50
C HIS A 19 1.15 13.40 -8.19
N ILE A 20 1.33 13.06 -6.91
CA ILE A 20 1.60 11.68 -6.47
C ILE A 20 0.41 10.77 -6.82
N MET A 21 -0.83 11.23 -6.58
CA MET A 21 -2.04 10.49 -6.95
C MET A 21 -2.12 10.24 -8.46
N ASP A 22 -1.73 11.21 -9.30
CA ASP A 22 -1.66 11.04 -10.75
C ASP A 22 -0.60 10.02 -11.17
N VAL A 23 0.57 10.03 -10.53
CA VAL A 23 1.61 9.01 -10.75
C VAL A 23 1.08 7.64 -10.36
N PHE A 24 0.40 7.53 -9.22
CA PHE A 24 -0.21 6.28 -8.73
C PHE A 24 -1.23 5.72 -9.74
N SER A 25 -2.10 6.58 -10.28
CA SER A 25 -3.06 6.23 -11.32
C SER A 25 -2.36 5.80 -12.62
N LYS A 26 -1.32 6.52 -13.07
CA LYS A 26 -0.57 6.22 -14.30
C LYS A 26 0.18 4.89 -14.23
N LEU A 27 0.71 4.53 -13.07
CA LEU A 27 1.39 3.25 -12.84
C LEU A 27 0.41 2.07 -12.77
N GLY A 28 -0.90 2.33 -12.77
CA GLY A 28 -1.93 1.29 -12.79
C GLY A 28 -1.99 0.49 -11.49
N PHE A 29 -1.61 1.10 -10.36
CA PHE A 29 -1.55 0.39 -9.09
C PHE A 29 -2.90 -0.08 -8.57
N GLU A 30 -3.99 0.62 -8.89
CA GLU A 30 -5.33 0.16 -8.52
C GLU A 30 -5.64 -1.24 -9.10
N LYS A 31 -5.40 -1.41 -10.42
CA LYS A 31 -5.56 -2.70 -11.10
C LYS A 31 -4.58 -3.75 -10.59
N LEU A 32 -3.35 -3.34 -10.28
CA LEU A 32 -2.35 -4.24 -9.72
C LEU A 32 -2.77 -4.77 -8.35
N THR A 33 -3.23 -3.89 -7.46
CA THR A 33 -3.72 -4.24 -6.13
C THR A 33 -4.90 -5.17 -6.22
N GLU A 34 -5.88 -4.88 -7.07
CA GLU A 34 -7.04 -5.77 -7.29
C GLU A 34 -6.60 -7.15 -7.82
N SER A 35 -5.58 -7.21 -8.69
CA SER A 35 -5.07 -8.49 -9.19
C SER A 35 -4.37 -9.37 -8.15
N VAL A 36 -3.85 -8.78 -7.06
CA VAL A 36 -3.11 -9.51 -6.02
C VAL A 36 -3.97 -9.77 -4.79
N LEU A 37 -4.70 -8.76 -4.32
CA LEU A 37 -5.50 -8.83 -3.09
C LEU A 37 -6.96 -9.20 -3.38
N GLY A 38 -7.40 -9.13 -4.63
CA GLY A 38 -8.80 -9.31 -4.99
C GLY A 38 -9.68 -8.12 -4.59
N ARG A 39 -10.99 -8.32 -4.69
CA ARG A 39 -12.00 -7.33 -4.33
C ARG A 39 -12.20 -7.32 -2.81
N CYS A 40 -12.40 -6.13 -2.24
CA CYS A 40 -12.74 -5.99 -0.82
C CYS A 40 -14.25 -6.19 -0.64
N GLY A 41 -14.62 -6.93 0.41
CA GLY A 41 -16.00 -7.33 0.70
C GLY A 41 -16.72 -8.14 -0.39
N CYS A 42 -17.96 -8.54 -0.08
CA CYS A 42 -18.81 -9.36 -0.97
C CYS A 42 -19.75 -8.54 -1.86
N SER A 43 -19.77 -7.21 -1.73
CA SER A 43 -20.73 -6.32 -2.40
C SER A 43 -20.08 -5.55 -3.54
N GLY A 44 -20.76 -5.46 -4.69
CA GLY A 44 -20.30 -4.68 -5.84
C GLY A 44 -20.12 -3.17 -5.58
N LYS A 45 -20.55 -2.67 -4.42
CA LYS A 45 -20.43 -1.27 -3.98
C LYS A 45 -19.27 -1.01 -3.01
N ALA A 46 -18.51 -2.03 -2.61
CA ALA A 46 -17.37 -1.85 -1.71
C ALA A 46 -16.20 -1.15 -2.41
N PHE A 47 -15.45 -0.36 -1.64
CA PHE A 47 -14.19 0.23 -2.10
C PHE A 47 -13.18 -0.87 -2.41
N SER A 48 -12.32 -0.67 -3.41
CA SER A 48 -11.26 -1.64 -3.70
C SER A 48 -10.17 -1.60 -2.62
N HIS A 49 -9.42 -2.70 -2.46
CA HIS A 49 -8.20 -2.68 -1.63
C HIS A 49 -7.19 -1.62 -2.11
N GLY A 50 -7.19 -1.30 -3.41
CA GLY A 50 -6.40 -0.20 -3.96
C GLY A 50 -6.79 1.16 -3.40
N SER A 51 -8.10 1.44 -3.31
CA SER A 51 -8.60 2.68 -2.69
C SER A 51 -8.34 2.74 -1.18
N ILE A 52 -8.44 1.59 -0.48
CA ILE A 52 -8.14 1.48 0.95
C ILE A 52 -6.67 1.79 1.23
N LEU A 53 -5.75 1.09 0.55
CA LEU A 53 -4.31 1.30 0.69
C LEU A 53 -3.89 2.70 0.20
N GLY A 54 -4.50 3.18 -0.89
CA GLY A 54 -4.25 4.53 -1.39
C GLY A 54 -4.65 5.60 -0.38
N SER A 55 -5.82 5.48 0.24
CA SER A 55 -6.28 6.43 1.27
C SER A 55 -5.32 6.48 2.47
N LEU A 56 -4.86 5.31 2.92
CA LEU A 56 -3.87 5.23 3.99
C LEU A 56 -2.53 5.86 3.56
N PHE A 57 -2.02 5.48 2.39
CA PHE A 57 -0.74 5.96 1.87
C PHE A 57 -0.72 7.48 1.65
N PHE A 58 -1.76 8.04 1.06
CA PHE A 58 -1.85 9.48 0.84
C PHE A 58 -1.99 10.24 2.17
N SER A 59 -2.68 9.67 3.16
CA SER A 59 -2.73 10.25 4.50
C SER A 59 -1.35 10.30 5.13
N CYS A 60 -0.59 9.19 5.07
CA CYS A 60 0.77 9.15 5.61
C CYS A 60 1.70 10.16 4.93
N LEU A 61 1.62 10.32 3.60
CA LEU A 61 2.41 11.32 2.86
C LEU A 61 2.06 12.76 3.23
N CYS A 62 0.84 12.99 3.73
CA CYS A 62 0.38 14.27 4.24
C CYS A 62 0.72 14.48 5.73
N GLY A 63 1.46 13.58 6.36
CA GLY A 63 1.82 13.63 7.78
C GLY A 63 0.72 13.13 8.72
N GLY A 64 -0.22 12.31 8.23
CA GLY A 64 -1.20 11.64 9.09
C GLY A 64 -0.58 10.45 9.81
N ASP A 65 -0.80 10.38 11.11
CA ASP A 65 -0.25 9.36 12.02
C ASP A 65 -1.34 8.43 12.57
N CYS A 66 -2.61 8.81 12.43
CA CYS A 66 -3.76 8.00 12.83
C CYS A 66 -4.75 7.79 11.68
N LEU A 67 -5.62 6.78 11.79
CA LEU A 67 -6.62 6.52 10.75
C LEU A 67 -7.62 7.66 10.64
N GLU A 68 -7.90 8.34 11.74
CA GLU A 68 -8.83 9.47 11.84
C GLU A 68 -8.38 10.66 10.99
N ASP A 69 -7.07 10.84 10.77
CA ASP A 69 -6.52 11.89 9.90
C ASP A 69 -7.02 11.77 8.46
N ILE A 70 -7.34 10.54 8.00
CA ILE A 70 -7.94 10.29 6.69
C ILE A 70 -9.22 11.11 6.54
N ASN A 71 -10.06 11.19 7.58
CA ASN A 71 -11.32 11.93 7.50
C ASN A 71 -11.07 13.43 7.37
N ALA A 72 -10.06 13.96 8.06
CA ALA A 72 -9.67 15.37 7.96
C ALA A 72 -9.11 15.72 6.58
N LEU A 73 -8.33 14.80 5.98
CA LEU A 73 -7.68 14.99 4.69
C LEU A 73 -8.59 14.68 3.49
N THR A 74 -9.63 13.88 3.67
CA THR A 74 -10.56 13.46 2.60
C THR A 74 -11.17 14.67 1.86
N GLY A 75 -11.49 15.75 2.58
CA GLY A 75 -12.01 16.98 1.98
C GLY A 75 -11.03 17.62 0.98
N GLN A 76 -9.74 17.57 1.27
CA GLN A 76 -8.69 18.07 0.38
C GLN A 76 -8.52 17.14 -0.82
N PHE A 77 -8.44 15.82 -0.60
CA PHE A 77 -8.31 14.86 -1.70
C PHE A 77 -9.46 14.95 -2.72
N ARG A 78 -10.68 15.28 -2.28
CA ARG A 78 -11.86 15.47 -3.16
C ARG A 78 -11.76 16.68 -4.08
N GLN A 79 -10.86 17.64 -3.83
CA GLN A 79 -10.64 18.75 -4.76
C GLN A 79 -10.01 18.27 -6.08
N ARG A 80 -9.32 17.12 -6.07
CA ARG A 80 -8.87 16.46 -7.30
C ARG A 80 -10.06 15.77 -7.98
N PRO A 81 -10.41 16.12 -9.23
CA PRO A 81 -11.54 15.53 -9.93
C PRO A 81 -11.48 14.00 -9.96
N ALA A 82 -12.66 13.36 -9.90
CA ALA A 82 -12.83 11.90 -9.92
C ALA A 82 -12.08 11.15 -8.79
N THR A 83 -11.72 11.82 -7.70
CA THR A 83 -11.13 11.19 -6.52
C THR A 83 -12.23 10.79 -5.54
N LEU A 84 -12.42 9.48 -5.36
CA LEU A 84 -13.27 8.91 -4.32
C LEU A 84 -12.44 7.99 -3.44
N LEU A 85 -12.18 8.42 -2.21
CA LEU A 85 -11.43 7.65 -1.21
C LEU A 85 -12.33 7.29 -0.02
N PRO A 86 -12.14 6.11 0.59
CA PRO A 86 -12.88 5.67 1.77
C PRO A 86 -12.53 6.50 3.01
N CYS A 87 -13.48 6.56 3.96
CA CYS A 87 -13.24 7.13 5.29
C CYS A 87 -12.43 6.19 6.18
N ALA A 88 -11.94 6.72 7.31
CA ALA A 88 -11.17 5.99 8.32
C ALA A 88 -11.81 4.64 8.72
N ASP A 89 -13.12 4.61 8.99
CA ASP A 89 -13.83 3.39 9.39
C ASP A 89 -13.79 2.30 8.32
N THR A 90 -13.93 2.71 7.05
CA THR A 90 -13.91 1.79 5.92
C THR A 90 -12.50 1.29 5.65
N VAL A 91 -11.51 2.17 5.79
CA VAL A 91 -10.09 1.78 5.73
C VAL A 91 -9.76 0.79 6.84
N GLY A 92 -10.16 1.06 8.08
CA GLY A 92 -9.92 0.17 9.22
C GLY A 92 -10.55 -1.21 9.04
N ARG A 93 -11.77 -1.30 8.48
CA ARG A 93 -12.38 -2.58 8.11
C ARG A 93 -11.60 -3.30 7.01
N GLY A 94 -11.22 -2.59 5.95
CA GLY A 94 -10.44 -3.17 4.85
C GLY A 94 -9.06 -3.69 5.31
N LEU A 95 -8.40 -2.99 6.24
CA LEU A 95 -7.15 -3.45 6.83
C LEU A 95 -7.33 -4.72 7.67
N LYS A 96 -8.46 -4.85 8.38
CA LYS A 96 -8.78 -6.09 9.11
C LYS A 96 -9.01 -7.27 8.17
N GLU A 97 -9.58 -7.05 6.98
CA GLU A 97 -9.75 -8.10 5.96
C GLU A 97 -8.41 -8.59 5.39
N LEU A 98 -7.38 -7.74 5.41
CA LEU A 98 -6.02 -8.07 4.95
C LEU A 98 -5.15 -8.70 6.04
N ALA A 99 -5.61 -8.73 7.29
CA ALA A 99 -4.86 -9.32 8.38
C ALA A 99 -4.84 -10.85 8.24
N GLU A 100 -3.65 -11.43 8.37
CA GLU A 100 -3.44 -12.87 8.36
C GLU A 100 -3.10 -13.37 9.78
N GLU A 101 -3.41 -14.64 10.06
CA GLU A 101 -3.12 -15.22 11.37
C GLU A 101 -1.61 -15.36 11.62
N ASN A 102 -1.19 -15.21 12.87
CA ASN A 102 0.21 -15.40 13.24
C ASN A 102 0.54 -16.89 13.33
N ILE A 103 1.68 -17.27 12.74
CA ILE A 103 2.34 -18.54 12.98
C ILE A 103 3.04 -18.43 14.34
N VAL A 104 2.79 -19.41 15.21
CA VAL A 104 3.40 -19.46 16.55
C VAL A 104 4.52 -20.50 16.54
N TYR A 105 5.76 -20.04 16.65
CA TYR A 105 6.92 -20.90 16.86
C TYR A 105 7.27 -20.95 18.34
N LYS A 106 7.31 -22.15 18.92
CA LYS A 106 7.77 -22.35 20.29
C LYS A 106 9.20 -22.87 20.28
N SER A 107 10.12 -22.09 20.84
CA SER A 107 11.52 -22.49 20.99
C SER A 107 11.63 -23.62 22.00
N GLU A 108 12.19 -24.74 21.58
CA GLU A 108 12.41 -25.91 22.44
C GLU A 108 13.41 -25.59 23.56
N THR A 109 14.46 -24.81 23.26
CA THR A 109 15.53 -24.49 24.21
C THR A 109 15.11 -23.46 25.27
N SER A 110 14.35 -22.43 24.89
CA SER A 110 13.99 -21.33 25.80
C SER A 110 12.58 -21.44 26.37
N GLY A 111 11.74 -22.33 25.82
CA GLY A 111 10.32 -22.43 26.12
C GLY A 111 9.47 -21.23 25.65
N ARG A 112 10.10 -20.20 25.06
CA ARG A 112 9.42 -18.97 24.61
C ARG A 112 8.66 -19.21 23.32
N SER A 113 7.51 -18.55 23.18
CA SER A 113 6.73 -18.50 21.95
C SER A 113 6.99 -17.20 21.20
N TYR A 114 7.21 -17.34 19.90
CA TYR A 114 7.42 -16.26 18.94
C TYR A 114 6.24 -16.28 17.97
N ARG A 115 5.67 -15.11 17.70
CA ARG A 115 4.56 -14.94 16.76
C ARG A 115 5.06 -14.14 15.59
N PHE A 116 4.85 -14.64 14.39
CA PHE A 116 5.16 -13.92 13.17
C PHE A 116 4.11 -14.20 12.11
N ASN A 117 4.00 -13.30 11.13
CA ASN A 117 3.12 -13.47 9.99
C ASN A 117 3.94 -13.25 8.71
N THR A 118 3.71 -14.10 7.71
CA THR A 118 4.46 -14.05 6.44
C THR A 118 3.86 -13.09 5.43
N ALA A 119 2.60 -12.66 5.60
CA ALA A 119 1.89 -11.66 4.79
C ALA A 119 2.11 -11.81 3.29
N GLU A 120 2.07 -13.03 2.75
CA GLU A 120 2.59 -13.35 1.42
C GLU A 120 1.96 -12.50 0.30
N LYS A 121 0.65 -12.25 0.40
CA LYS A 121 -0.09 -11.43 -0.57
C LYS A 121 0.36 -9.97 -0.56
N LEU A 122 0.56 -9.39 0.62
CA LEU A 122 1.03 -8.01 0.77
C LEU A 122 2.49 -7.87 0.33
N ASN A 123 3.33 -8.84 0.69
CA ASN A 123 4.73 -8.89 0.25
C ASN A 123 4.84 -9.00 -1.28
N THR A 124 4.00 -9.85 -1.89
CA THR A 124 3.89 -9.97 -3.35
C THR A 124 3.44 -8.66 -4.00
N LEU A 125 2.44 -7.99 -3.41
CA LEU A 125 1.96 -6.71 -3.91
C LEU A 125 3.08 -5.66 -3.89
N LEU A 126 3.77 -5.53 -2.76
CA LEU A 126 4.87 -4.58 -2.57
C LEU A 126 5.97 -4.79 -3.61
N LEU A 127 6.41 -6.04 -3.82
CA LEU A 127 7.39 -6.40 -4.85
C LEU A 127 6.94 -5.98 -6.26
N ARG A 128 5.69 -6.27 -6.61
CA ARG A 128 5.14 -5.89 -7.93
C ARG A 128 5.04 -4.37 -8.09
N MET A 129 4.73 -3.63 -7.02
CA MET A 129 4.69 -2.17 -7.04
C MET A 129 6.08 -1.57 -7.24
N ILE A 130 7.08 -1.99 -6.45
CA ILE A 130 8.47 -1.54 -6.56
C ILE A 130 9.03 -1.83 -7.97
N ARG A 131 8.74 -3.01 -8.53
CA ARG A 131 9.11 -3.36 -9.91
C ARG A 131 8.44 -2.47 -10.95
N ARG A 132 7.15 -2.16 -10.79
CA ARG A 132 6.40 -1.23 -11.65
C ARG A 132 6.95 0.19 -11.59
N MET A 133 7.49 0.61 -10.44
CA MET A 133 8.20 1.89 -10.29
C MET A 133 9.61 1.87 -10.92
N GLY A 134 10.10 0.72 -11.35
CA GLY A 134 11.46 0.58 -11.92
C GLY A 134 12.57 0.67 -10.88
N LEU A 135 12.25 0.56 -9.59
CA LEU A 135 13.23 0.64 -8.50
C LEU A 135 14.10 -0.61 -8.38
N ILE A 136 13.61 -1.75 -8.90
CA ILE A 136 14.36 -3.02 -8.99
C ILE A 136 14.32 -3.55 -10.42
N LYS A 137 15.43 -4.14 -10.88
CA LYS A 137 15.57 -4.74 -12.21
C LYS A 137 15.71 -6.26 -12.10
N GLY A 138 15.09 -7.01 -13.01
CA GLY A 138 15.26 -8.46 -13.12
C GLY A 138 14.44 -9.31 -12.13
N SER A 139 14.79 -10.58 -12.01
CA SER A 139 14.18 -11.59 -11.11
C SER A 139 14.95 -11.76 -9.78
N SER A 140 15.85 -10.84 -9.45
CA SER A 140 16.80 -10.99 -8.33
C SER A 140 16.16 -10.86 -6.94
N VAL A 141 14.99 -10.23 -6.83
CA VAL A 141 14.28 -10.10 -5.55
C VAL A 141 13.14 -11.11 -5.48
N LYS A 142 13.35 -12.18 -4.69
CA LYS A 142 12.38 -13.27 -4.52
C LYS A 142 11.43 -13.07 -3.34
N CYS A 143 11.85 -12.30 -2.32
CA CYS A 143 11.07 -12.05 -1.11
C CYS A 143 11.35 -10.66 -0.55
N VAL A 144 10.33 -10.03 0.03
CA VAL A 144 10.45 -8.85 0.89
C VAL A 144 9.75 -9.20 2.18
N ASP A 145 10.50 -9.24 3.28
CA ASP A 145 9.92 -9.16 4.61
C ASP A 145 10.02 -7.71 5.07
N THR A 146 8.97 -7.19 5.71
CA THR A 146 8.91 -5.81 6.23
C THR A 146 10.06 -5.48 7.20
N PHE A 147 10.79 -6.50 7.70
CA PHE A 147 11.99 -6.38 8.52
C PHE A 147 13.30 -6.83 7.82
N ARG A 148 13.25 -7.35 6.59
CA ARG A 148 14.41 -7.82 5.82
C ARG A 148 14.10 -7.83 4.32
N ILE A 149 14.63 -6.87 3.56
CA ILE A 149 14.74 -7.03 2.10
C ILE A 149 15.84 -8.06 1.85
N ALA A 150 15.48 -9.33 1.70
CA ALA A 150 16.43 -10.37 1.31
C ALA A 150 16.56 -10.39 -0.21
N LEU A 151 17.59 -9.70 -0.74
CA LEU A 151 18.06 -9.93 -2.11
C LEU A 151 18.61 -11.36 -2.17
N THR A 152 17.84 -12.31 -2.71
CA THR A 152 18.25 -13.71 -2.84
C THR A 152 18.91 -13.91 -4.19
N GLU A 153 20.20 -13.57 -4.27
CA GLU A 153 21.12 -14.40 -5.04
C GLU A 153 21.73 -15.39 -4.05
N GLU A 154 21.44 -16.68 -4.24
CA GLU A 154 22.40 -17.70 -3.81
C GLU A 154 23.64 -17.50 -4.68
N LEU A 155 24.53 -16.62 -4.24
CA LEU A 155 25.94 -16.76 -4.56
C LEU A 155 26.51 -17.64 -3.46
N GLU A 156 26.89 -18.85 -3.86
CA GLU A 156 27.90 -19.65 -3.18
C GLU A 156 29.08 -18.74 -2.83
N LEU A 157 29.08 -18.20 -1.60
CA LEU A 157 30.26 -17.54 -1.06
C LEU A 157 31.16 -18.65 -0.55
N PHE A 158 31.92 -19.23 -1.49
CA PHE A 158 33.20 -19.82 -1.19
C PHE A 158 34.02 -18.78 -0.44
N ILE A 159 34.16 -18.96 0.87
CA ILE A 159 35.15 -18.24 1.65
C ILE A 159 36.51 -18.76 1.19
N LYS A 160 37.31 -17.87 0.60
CA LYS A 160 38.76 -17.97 0.58
C LYS A 160 39.32 -16.76 1.29
#